data_AF-A0AAV7CNL5-F1
#
_entry.id   AF-A0AAV7CNL5-F1
#
_cell.length_a   1.000
_cell.length_b   1.000
_cell.length_c   1.000
_cell.angle_alpha   90.00
_cell.angle_beta   90.00
_cell.angle_gamma   90.00
#
_symmetry.space_group_name_H-M   'P 1'
#
loop_
_entity.id
_entity.type
_entity.pdbx_description
1 polymer ?
#
loop_
_entity_poly.entity_id
_entity_poly.type
_entity_poly.pdbx_seq_one_letter_code
_entity_poly.pdbx_strand_id
1 'polypeptide(L)'
;MPRLHVLHSGAGATAHAQNSGFADDGSHLLAELDQHLPFQYKPDTSEVFVSRPLDREEREDYDLVAKCIVKSSTKEVKFEQSFRIMVDDEDDSPPFLPEGIDTANALVEYERKEGTVLASLVVNDLDLTPSFPVDNSHNRYTETIMNRETFVLEKFQIKRSLKEFQFWRNDSMIRGTIHEFSK
;
A
#
# COMPACT_ATOMS: atom_id res chain seq x y z
N MET A 1 -25.43 10.10 -11.80
CA MET A 1 -24.73 9.90 -10.51
C MET A 1 -23.35 10.51 -10.66
N PRO A 2 -23.08 11.70 -10.09
CA PRO A 2 -21.70 12.18 -10.01
C PRO A 2 -20.87 11.19 -9.20
N ARG A 3 -19.70 10.89 -9.75
CA ARG A 3 -18.70 10.03 -9.14
C ARG A 3 -17.57 10.95 -8.75
N LEU A 4 -17.13 10.90 -7.49
CA LEU A 4 -15.92 11.61 -7.12
C LEU A 4 -14.76 10.96 -7.88
N HIS A 5 -14.23 11.67 -8.86
CA HIS A 5 -12.99 11.31 -9.51
C HIS A 5 -11.86 12.00 -8.75
N VAL A 6 -10.98 11.20 -8.14
CA VAL A 6 -9.75 11.70 -7.55
C VAL A 6 -8.76 11.88 -8.69
N LEU A 7 -8.39 13.14 -8.97
CA LEU A 7 -7.41 13.46 -10.01
C LEU A 7 -5.99 13.50 -9.43
N HIS A 8 -5.08 12.93 -10.22
CA HIS A 8 -3.67 12.68 -9.96
C HIS A 8 -2.91 13.97 -9.66
N SER A 9 -2.00 13.92 -8.68
CA SER A 9 -0.98 14.95 -8.50
C SER A 9 0.07 14.83 -9.61
N GLY A 10 0.67 15.95 -10.03
CA GLY A 10 1.65 16.00 -11.11
C GLY A 10 3.04 15.42 -10.76
N ALA A 11 3.26 14.95 -9.53
CA ALA A 11 4.49 14.31 -9.10
C ALA A 11 4.28 13.63 -7.74
N GLY A 12 4.32 12.29 -7.70
CA GLY A 12 4.31 11.48 -6.48
C GLY A 12 2.93 10.94 -6.12
N ALA A 13 2.80 9.62 -6.24
CA ALA A 13 1.68 8.74 -5.87
C ALA A 13 0.34 8.99 -6.56
N THR A 14 -0.25 7.90 -7.05
CA THR A 14 -1.64 7.87 -7.52
C THR A 14 -2.56 7.48 -6.36
N ALA A 15 -3.84 7.86 -6.44
CA ALA A 15 -4.79 7.52 -5.40
C ALA A 15 -6.18 7.32 -6.00
N HIS A 16 -6.95 6.41 -5.41
CA HIS A 16 -8.30 6.10 -5.86
C HIS A 16 -9.31 6.13 -4.71
N ALA A 17 -10.48 6.68 -4.98
CA ALA A 17 -11.58 6.71 -4.01
C ALA A 17 -12.47 5.47 -4.12
N GLN A 18 -12.79 4.89 -2.97
CA GLN A 18 -13.80 3.85 -2.81
C GLN A 18 -15.07 4.43 -2.18
N ASN A 19 -16.23 3.89 -2.57
CA ASN A 19 -17.55 4.33 -2.11
C ASN A 19 -17.85 5.83 -2.40
N SER A 20 -17.36 6.34 -3.55
CA SER A 20 -17.41 7.75 -3.92
C SER A 20 -18.68 8.21 -4.65
N GLY A 21 -19.75 7.41 -4.61
CA GLY A 21 -21.01 7.74 -5.26
C GLY A 21 -21.81 8.73 -4.42
N PHE A 22 -22.11 9.91 -4.96
CA PHE A 22 -23.08 10.83 -4.36
C PHE A 22 -24.33 10.91 -5.23
N ALA A 23 -25.51 10.85 -4.62
CA ALA A 23 -26.76 11.10 -5.32
C ALA A 23 -26.99 12.61 -5.42
N ASP A 24 -26.72 13.18 -6.60
CA ASP A 24 -26.99 14.59 -6.90
C ASP A 24 -28.33 14.72 -7.64
N ASP A 25 -29.19 15.61 -7.14
CA ASP A 25 -30.48 15.97 -7.73
C ASP A 25 -30.40 17.24 -8.62
N GLY A 26 -29.19 17.78 -8.84
CA GLY A 26 -28.93 18.93 -9.69
C GLY A 26 -29.04 20.28 -8.96
N SER A 27 -29.11 20.28 -7.62
CA SER A 27 -29.10 21.48 -6.80
C SER A 27 -27.67 21.90 -6.42
N HIS A 28 -27.48 23.17 -6.05
CA HIS A 28 -26.17 23.75 -5.71
C HIS A 28 -25.47 22.97 -4.58
N LEU A 29 -24.61 22.02 -4.95
CA LEU A 29 -23.87 21.18 -4.02
C LEU A 29 -22.65 21.94 -3.51
N LEU A 30 -22.65 22.26 -2.22
CA LEU A 30 -21.46 22.69 -1.51
C LEU A 30 -20.90 21.49 -0.77
N ALA A 31 -19.74 20.99 -1.20
CA ALA A 31 -18.99 19.98 -0.46
C ALA A 31 -17.83 20.64 0.31
N GLU A 32 -17.76 20.38 1.60
CA GLU A 32 -16.64 20.78 2.45
C GLU A 32 -15.82 19.54 2.85
N LEU A 33 -14.49 19.68 2.76
CA LEU A 33 -13.50 18.72 3.26
C LEU A 33 -12.66 19.39 4.35
N ASP A 34 -12.05 18.58 5.22
CA ASP A 34 -11.11 19.07 6.22
C ASP A 34 -9.88 19.70 5.54
N GLN A 35 -9.62 20.97 5.86
CA GLN A 35 -8.52 21.76 5.28
C GLN A 35 -7.13 21.29 5.72
N HIS A 36 -7.04 20.45 6.76
CA HIS A 36 -5.78 19.85 7.19
C HIS A 36 -5.37 18.66 6.32
N LEU A 37 -6.29 18.10 5.53
CA LEU A 37 -6.05 16.95 4.68
C LEU A 37 -5.52 17.39 3.31
N PRO A 38 -4.75 16.53 2.60
CA PRO A 38 -4.16 16.87 1.31
C PRO A 38 -5.18 16.86 0.16
N PHE A 39 -6.47 17.09 0.43
CA PHE A 39 -7.54 17.03 -0.57
C PHE A 39 -8.32 18.34 -0.63
N GLN A 40 -8.72 18.73 -1.83
CA GLN A 40 -9.55 19.91 -2.06
C GLN A 40 -10.71 19.56 -2.99
N TYR A 41 -11.88 20.11 -2.70
CA TYR A 41 -13.06 19.99 -3.56
C TYR A 41 -13.11 21.17 -4.54
N LYS A 42 -13.39 20.88 -5.81
CA LYS A 42 -13.59 21.87 -6.86
C LYS A 42 -15.07 21.93 -7.23
N PRO A 43 -15.81 22.99 -6.82
CA PRO A 43 -17.25 23.10 -7.07
C PRO A 43 -17.63 23.10 -8.56
N ASP A 44 -16.78 23.71 -9.41
CA ASP A 44 -17.07 23.84 -10.85
C ASP A 44 -17.13 22.50 -11.59
N THR A 45 -16.37 21.50 -11.13
CA THR A 45 -16.30 20.17 -11.73
C THR A 45 -16.90 19.08 -10.85
N SER A 46 -17.28 19.41 -9.61
CA SER A 46 -17.68 18.44 -8.58
C SER A 46 -16.64 17.34 -8.34
N GLU A 47 -15.36 17.68 -8.49
CA GLU A 47 -14.24 16.74 -8.32
C GLU A 47 -13.48 17.03 -7.02
N VAL A 48 -12.82 16.02 -6.49
CA VAL A 48 -11.85 16.17 -5.42
C VAL A 48 -10.47 15.91 -6.00
N PHE A 49 -9.53 16.79 -5.73
CA PHE A 49 -8.16 16.67 -6.23
C PHE A 49 -7.17 16.62 -5.09
N VAL A 50 -6.04 15.99 -5.38
CA VAL A 50 -4.88 15.95 -4.51
C VAL A 50 -4.20 17.32 -4.54
N SER A 51 -4.14 17.98 -3.39
CA SER A 51 -3.62 19.35 -3.24
C SER A 51 -2.16 19.41 -2.76
N ARG A 52 -1.64 18.28 -2.25
CA ARG A 52 -0.25 18.09 -1.81
C ARG A 52 0.19 16.66 -2.19
N PRO A 53 1.48 16.41 -2.44
CA PRO A 53 1.98 15.06 -2.72
C PRO A 53 1.52 14.06 -1.66
N LEU A 54 1.23 12.84 -2.10
CA LEU A 54 0.91 11.72 -1.23
C LEU A 54 2.09 10.76 -1.22
N ASP A 55 2.26 10.08 -0.10
CA ASP A 55 3.27 9.06 0.10
C ASP A 55 2.61 7.93 0.89
N ARG A 56 2.55 6.72 0.31
CA ARG A 56 1.85 5.60 0.92
C ARG A 56 2.60 5.11 2.16
N GLU A 57 3.93 5.19 2.12
CA GLU A 57 4.85 4.88 3.20
C GLU A 57 4.67 5.84 4.37
N GLU A 58 4.06 7.02 4.18
CA GLU A 58 3.63 7.91 5.25
C GLU A 58 2.20 7.63 5.73
N ARG A 59 1.27 7.40 4.80
CA ARG A 59 -0.15 7.12 5.09
C ARG A 59 -0.85 6.44 3.91
N GLU A 60 -1.32 5.21 4.13
CA GLU A 60 -1.91 4.40 3.06
C GLU A 60 -3.38 4.74 2.74
N ASP A 61 -4.13 5.32 3.69
CA ASP A 61 -5.53 5.66 3.48
C ASP A 61 -6.04 6.87 4.27
N TYR A 62 -7.12 7.46 3.75
CA TYR A 62 -7.83 8.60 4.33
C TYR A 62 -9.32 8.34 4.34
N ASP A 63 -9.89 8.25 5.55
CA ASP A 63 -11.34 8.28 5.76
C ASP A 63 -11.83 9.74 5.73
N LEU A 64 -12.66 10.06 4.74
CA LEU A 64 -13.20 11.39 4.50
C LEU A 64 -14.72 11.40 4.66
N VAL A 65 -15.26 12.53 5.07
CA VAL A 65 -16.70 12.80 5.10
C VAL A 65 -16.98 14.03 4.25
N ALA A 66 -17.68 13.84 3.13
CA ALA A 66 -18.21 14.95 2.34
C ALA A 66 -19.51 15.44 2.98
N LYS A 67 -19.55 16.72 3.35
CA LYS A 67 -20.76 17.40 3.81
C LYS A 67 -21.39 18.15 2.65
N CYS A 68 -22.57 17.72 2.24
CA CYS A 68 -23.31 18.33 1.13
C CYS A 68 -24.48 19.15 1.66
N ILE A 69 -24.62 20.38 1.18
CA ILE A 69 -25.74 21.26 1.55
C ILE A 69 -26.56 21.55 0.31
N VAL A 70 -27.80 21.08 0.29
CA VAL A 70 -28.80 21.36 -0.75
C VAL A 70 -29.66 22.53 -0.31
N LYS A 71 -29.58 23.64 -1.04
CA LYS A 71 -30.39 24.85 -0.79
C LYS A 71 -31.46 25.02 -1.86
N SER A 72 -32.72 25.07 -1.42
CA SER A 72 -33.85 25.54 -2.22
C SER A 72 -34.33 26.90 -1.70
N SER A 73 -35.27 27.53 -2.40
CA SER A 73 -35.85 28.81 -1.99
C SER A 73 -36.57 28.77 -0.64
N THR A 74 -36.90 27.59 -0.12
CA THR A 74 -37.70 27.40 1.10
C THR A 74 -37.07 26.44 2.11
N LYS A 75 -35.98 25.75 1.77
CA LYS A 75 -35.39 24.71 2.63
C LYS A 75 -33.89 24.54 2.39
N GLU A 76 -33.18 24.27 3.47
CA GLU A 76 -31.80 23.76 3.45
C GLU A 76 -31.80 22.33 3.99
N VAL A 77 -31.16 21.40 3.27
CA VAL A 77 -30.98 20.01 3.70
C VAL A 77 -29.49 19.68 3.69
N LYS A 78 -29.02 19.02 4.75
CA LYS A 78 -27.62 18.61 4.89
C LYS A 78 -27.52 17.09 4.79
N PHE A 79 -26.54 16.63 4.04
CA PHE A 79 -26.20 15.23 3.87
C PHE A 79 -24.73 15.03 4.18
N GLU A 80 -24.39 13.90 4.77
CA GLU A 80 -23.01 13.48 4.99
C GLU A 80 -22.79 12.15 4.29
N GLN A 81 -21.71 12.04 3.54
CA GLN A 81 -21.30 10.81 2.88
C GLN A 81 -19.85 10.51 3.21
N SER A 82 -19.61 9.37 3.83
CA SER A 82 -18.26 8.87 4.08
C SER A 82 -17.72 8.14 2.86
N PHE A 83 -16.46 8.39 2.53
CA PHE A 83 -15.73 7.70 1.48
C PHE A 83 -14.26 7.58 1.88
N ARG A 84 -13.58 6.58 1.33
CA ARG A 84 -12.17 6.30 1.64
C ARG A 84 -11.31 6.53 0.41
N ILE A 85 -10.20 7.23 0.58
CA ILE A 85 -9.16 7.37 -0.44
C ILE A 85 -8.04 6.40 -0.10
N MET A 86 -7.70 5.51 -1.02
CA MET A 86 -6.53 4.62 -0.95
C MET A 86 -5.40 5.24 -1.76
N VAL A 87 -4.21 5.33 -1.17
CA VAL A 87 -2.98 5.74 -1.87
C VAL A 87 -2.40 4.49 -2.53
N ASP A 88 -2.08 4.58 -3.81
CA ASP A 88 -1.44 3.51 -4.55
C ASP A 88 0.06 3.49 -4.24
N ASP A 89 0.63 2.30 -4.23
CA ASP A 89 2.03 2.03 -3.92
C ASP A 89 2.95 2.29 -5.12
N GLU A 90 4.15 2.81 -4.86
CA GLU A 90 5.26 2.90 -5.81
C GLU A 90 6.45 2.08 -5.27
N ASP A 91 7.31 1.56 -6.15
CA ASP A 91 8.54 0.81 -5.76
C ASP A 91 9.67 1.82 -5.50
N ASP A 92 9.59 2.54 -4.38
CA ASP A 92 10.49 3.65 -4.03
C ASP A 92 11.21 3.49 -2.67
N SER A 93 11.00 2.36 -1.97
CA SER A 93 11.71 2.00 -0.74
C SER A 93 12.71 0.86 -0.98
N PRO A 94 13.99 1.02 -0.57
CA PRO A 94 14.92 -0.09 -0.64
C PRO A 94 14.65 -1.14 0.46
N PRO A 95 14.88 -2.44 0.17
CA PRO A 95 14.84 -3.48 1.20
C PRO A 95 15.89 -3.24 2.29
N PHE A 96 15.58 -3.66 3.51
CA PHE A 96 16.46 -3.55 4.66
C PHE A 96 16.46 -4.80 5.53
N LEU A 97 17.57 -5.00 6.25
CA LEU A 97 17.74 -6.10 7.18
C LEU A 97 17.25 -5.69 8.56
N PRO A 98 16.28 -6.43 9.16
CA PRO A 98 15.94 -6.26 10.56
C PRO A 98 17.21 -6.42 11.42
N GLU A 99 17.48 -5.42 12.26
CA GLU A 99 18.66 -5.40 13.16
C GLU A 99 20.03 -5.53 12.46
N GLY A 100 20.09 -5.41 11.13
CA GLY A 100 21.31 -5.60 10.36
C GLY A 100 21.80 -7.05 10.25
N ILE A 101 20.94 -8.04 10.52
CA ILE A 101 21.32 -9.46 10.50
C ILE A 101 21.39 -9.96 9.05
N ASP A 102 22.60 -10.19 8.56
CA ASP A 102 22.91 -10.62 7.18
C ASP A 102 23.37 -12.08 7.07
N THR A 103 23.53 -12.78 8.20
CA THR A 103 24.06 -14.14 8.27
C THR A 103 23.19 -15.05 9.12
N ALA A 104 23.09 -16.31 8.71
CA ALA A 104 22.40 -17.36 9.47
C ALA A 104 23.27 -18.61 9.50
N ASN A 105 23.54 -19.12 10.70
CA ASN A 105 24.35 -20.31 10.91
C ASN A 105 23.45 -21.52 11.14
N ALA A 106 23.77 -22.65 10.52
CA ALA A 106 23.05 -23.90 10.67
C ALA A 106 24.00 -25.07 10.96
N LEU A 107 23.57 -26.00 11.81
CA LEU A 107 24.28 -27.24 12.10
C LEU A 107 23.43 -28.45 11.70
N VAL A 108 23.96 -29.28 10.81
CA VAL A 108 23.29 -30.50 10.34
C VAL A 108 23.90 -31.73 11.00
N GLU A 109 23.38 -32.11 12.17
CA GLU A 109 23.93 -33.23 12.94
C GLU A 109 23.04 -34.48 12.94
N TYR A 110 21.74 -34.33 13.25
CA TYR A 110 20.83 -35.47 13.42
C TYR A 110 19.71 -35.49 12.37
N GLU A 111 19.15 -34.33 12.03
CA GLU A 111 18.03 -34.22 11.10
C GLU A 111 18.53 -34.00 9.67
N ARG A 112 18.41 -35.05 8.84
CA ARG A 112 18.91 -35.09 7.45
C ARG A 112 17.82 -35.43 6.43
N LYS A 113 16.56 -35.18 6.77
CA LYS A 113 15.44 -35.47 5.89
C LYS A 113 15.34 -34.37 4.84
N GLU A 114 14.90 -34.75 3.64
CA GLU A 114 14.58 -33.77 2.61
C GLU A 114 13.45 -32.85 3.09
N GLY A 115 13.61 -31.54 2.87
CA GLY A 115 12.64 -30.53 3.28
C GLY A 115 12.84 -29.96 4.69
N THR A 116 13.81 -30.44 5.47
CA THR A 116 14.20 -29.80 6.74
C THR A 116 14.76 -28.39 6.46
N VAL A 117 14.24 -27.39 7.18
CA VAL A 117 14.77 -26.00 7.16
C VAL A 117 15.97 -25.93 8.10
N LEU A 118 17.10 -25.50 7.57
CA LEU A 118 18.38 -25.39 8.25
C LEU A 118 18.62 -23.99 8.79
N ALA A 119 18.27 -22.97 8.02
CA ALA A 119 18.42 -21.57 8.39
C ALA A 119 17.34 -20.72 7.72
N SER A 120 16.99 -19.59 8.34
CA SER A 120 16.16 -18.54 7.75
C SER A 120 16.83 -17.18 7.90
N LEU A 121 16.68 -16.34 6.89
CA LEU A 121 16.95 -14.91 6.92
C LEU A 121 15.70 -14.14 6.55
N VAL A 122 15.57 -12.93 7.09
CA VAL A 122 14.43 -12.05 6.86
C VAL A 122 14.92 -10.75 6.26
N VAL A 123 14.25 -10.29 5.22
CA VAL A 123 14.43 -8.97 4.60
C VAL A 123 13.08 -8.27 4.64
N ASN A 124 13.05 -7.04 5.13
CA ASN A 124 11.86 -6.22 5.12
C ASN A 124 11.94 -5.22 3.97
N ASP A 125 10.78 -4.87 3.45
CA ASP A 125 10.62 -3.83 2.44
C ASP A 125 9.34 -3.05 2.81
N LEU A 126 9.38 -1.73 2.65
CA LEU A 126 8.20 -0.91 2.94
C LEU A 126 7.20 -0.99 1.80
N ASP A 127 7.65 -1.23 0.58
CA ASP A 127 6.80 -1.30 -0.59
C ASP A 127 5.95 -2.60 -0.59
N LEU A 128 4.83 -2.59 -1.32
CA LEU A 128 3.90 -3.70 -1.44
C LEU A 128 4.22 -4.54 -2.67
N THR A 129 4.47 -5.83 -2.45
CA THR A 129 4.56 -6.80 -3.56
C THR A 129 3.18 -7.36 -3.88
N PRO A 130 2.61 -7.14 -5.08
CA PRO A 130 1.30 -7.68 -5.45
C PRO A 130 1.31 -9.21 -5.40
N SER A 131 0.38 -9.80 -4.64
CA SER A 131 0.20 -11.26 -4.66
C SER A 131 -0.47 -11.76 -5.96
N PHE A 132 -1.21 -10.90 -6.66
CA PHE A 132 -1.92 -11.19 -7.91
C PHE A 132 -2.14 -9.94 -8.79
N PRO A 133 -2.15 -10.06 -10.14
CA PRO A 133 -1.66 -11.21 -10.91
C PRO A 133 -0.14 -11.32 -10.78
N VAL A 134 0.36 -12.57 -10.77
CA VAL A 134 1.78 -12.93 -10.58
C VAL A 134 2.72 -12.27 -11.61
N ASP A 135 2.16 -11.75 -12.71
CA ASP A 135 2.87 -11.15 -13.84
C ASP A 135 3.10 -9.62 -13.71
N ASN A 136 2.60 -8.99 -12.63
CA ASN A 136 2.93 -7.59 -12.38
C ASN A 136 4.37 -7.48 -11.88
N SER A 137 5.18 -6.64 -12.55
CA SER A 137 6.62 -6.51 -12.35
C SER A 137 7.06 -5.76 -11.09
N HIS A 138 6.12 -5.26 -10.29
CA HIS A 138 6.42 -4.45 -9.12
C HIS A 138 6.97 -5.34 -7.98
N ASN A 139 8.13 -4.94 -7.42
CA ASN A 139 8.85 -5.59 -6.31
C ASN A 139 9.17 -7.08 -6.52
N ARG A 140 9.57 -7.47 -7.74
CA ARG A 140 9.97 -8.85 -8.00
C ARG A 140 11.41 -9.13 -7.56
N TYR A 141 11.55 -9.56 -6.32
CA TYR A 141 12.81 -10.07 -5.78
C TYR A 141 13.31 -11.30 -6.56
N THR A 142 14.52 -11.19 -7.10
CA THR A 142 15.22 -12.29 -7.78
C THR A 142 16.24 -12.92 -6.85
N GLU A 143 16.20 -14.24 -6.72
CA GLU A 143 17.15 -15.00 -5.93
C GLU A 143 18.26 -15.57 -6.81
N THR A 144 19.51 -15.42 -6.39
CA THR A 144 20.65 -16.03 -7.09
C THR A 144 21.59 -16.65 -6.08
N ILE A 145 21.78 -17.97 -6.18
CA ILE A 145 22.76 -18.69 -5.37
C ILE A 145 24.13 -18.53 -6.02
N MET A 146 25.01 -17.74 -5.40
CA MET A 146 26.41 -17.60 -5.81
C MET A 146 27.27 -18.71 -5.19
N ASN A 147 27.10 -19.96 -5.63
CA ASN A 147 27.93 -21.08 -5.21
C ASN A 147 28.36 -21.92 -6.43
N ARG A 148 29.60 -22.40 -6.45
CA ARG A 148 30.18 -23.20 -7.55
C ARG A 148 30.34 -24.69 -7.21
N GLU A 149 30.11 -25.08 -5.97
CA GLU A 149 30.21 -26.46 -5.51
C GLU A 149 28.94 -27.22 -5.88
N THR A 150 29.08 -28.24 -6.74
CA THR A 150 27.97 -29.07 -7.21
C THR A 150 27.20 -29.72 -6.07
N PHE A 151 27.91 -30.21 -5.04
CA PHE A 151 27.28 -30.77 -3.84
C PHE A 151 26.31 -29.77 -3.18
N VAL A 152 26.69 -28.49 -3.06
CA VAL A 152 25.84 -27.48 -2.43
C VAL A 152 24.61 -27.18 -3.29
N LEU A 153 24.80 -27.07 -4.61
CA LEU A 153 23.72 -26.79 -5.56
C LEU A 153 22.73 -27.96 -5.70
N GLU A 154 23.19 -29.20 -5.52
CA GLU A 154 22.37 -30.40 -5.62
C GLU A 154 21.65 -30.77 -4.32
N LYS A 155 22.23 -30.42 -3.15
CA LYS A 155 21.72 -30.86 -1.84
C LYS A 155 20.97 -29.81 -1.05
N PHE A 156 21.11 -28.54 -1.42
CA PHE A 156 20.43 -27.45 -0.74
C PHE A 156 19.65 -26.60 -1.73
N GLN A 157 18.51 -26.10 -1.27
CA GLN A 157 17.64 -25.21 -2.02
C GLN A 157 17.30 -24.00 -1.16
N ILE A 158 17.10 -22.84 -1.77
CA ILE A 158 16.52 -21.68 -1.08
C ILE A 158 15.04 -21.66 -1.43
N LYS A 159 14.21 -21.46 -0.41
CA LYS A 159 12.78 -21.23 -0.55
C LYS A 159 12.46 -19.82 -0.06
N ARG A 160 11.79 -19.04 -0.90
CA ARG A 160 11.17 -17.78 -0.51
C ARG A 160 9.79 -18.01 0.07
N SER A 161 9.45 -17.23 1.08
CA SER A 161 8.06 -16.89 1.38
C SER A 161 7.89 -15.38 1.53
N LEU A 162 6.72 -14.89 1.13
CA LEU A 162 6.33 -13.48 1.22
C LEU A 162 5.19 -13.37 2.23
N LYS A 163 5.29 -12.40 3.15
CA LYS A 163 4.24 -12.05 4.09
C LYS A 163 4.08 -10.53 4.09
N GLU A 164 2.89 -10.04 4.39
CA GLU A 164 2.69 -8.62 4.70
C GLU A 164 2.78 -8.41 6.21
N PHE A 165 3.24 -7.23 6.63
CA PHE A 165 3.20 -6.78 8.01
C PHE A 165 2.57 -5.40 8.10
N GLN A 166 2.08 -5.06 9.29
CA GLN A 166 1.47 -3.77 9.59
C GLN A 166 2.23 -3.08 10.71
N PHE A 167 2.47 -1.78 10.57
CA PHE A 167 3.13 -0.97 11.58
C PHE A 167 2.57 0.45 11.62
N TRP A 168 2.70 1.10 12.77
CA TRP A 168 2.20 2.45 12.98
C TRP A 168 3.21 3.50 12.49
N ARG A 169 2.73 4.47 11.71
CA ARG A 169 3.46 5.68 11.32
C ARG A 169 2.51 6.88 11.27
N ASN A 170 2.89 7.98 11.90
CA ASN A 170 2.12 9.25 11.90
C ASN A 170 0.61 9.06 12.17
N ASP A 171 0.28 8.31 13.22
CA ASP A 171 -1.10 7.99 13.64
C ASP A 171 -1.93 7.19 12.62
N SER A 172 -1.28 6.58 11.63
CA SER A 172 -1.88 5.64 10.69
C SER A 172 -1.19 4.29 10.76
N MET A 173 -1.95 3.23 10.46
CA MET A 173 -1.36 1.91 10.25
C MET A 173 -1.00 1.82 8.77
N ILE A 174 0.22 1.40 8.46
CA ILE A 174 0.67 1.17 7.09
C ILE A 174 1.19 -0.24 6.93
N ARG A 175 1.05 -0.78 5.72
CA ARG A 175 1.54 -2.11 5.36
C ARG A 175 2.93 -2.04 4.73
N GLY A 176 3.69 -3.12 4.91
CA GLY A 176 4.92 -3.42 4.18
C GLY A 176 5.07 -4.93 3.97
N THR A 177 6.17 -5.36 3.38
CA THR A 177 6.43 -6.77 3.05
C THR A 177 7.64 -7.36 3.79
N ILE A 178 7.52 -8.65 4.10
CA ILE A 178 8.55 -9.47 4.72
C ILE A 178 8.88 -10.61 3.76
N HIS A 179 10.14 -10.69 3.37
CA HIS A 179 10.72 -11.74 2.55
C HIS A 179 11.52 -12.67 3.45
N GLU A 180 11.02 -13.88 3.65
CA GLU A 180 11.73 -14.91 4.42
C GLU A 180 12.39 -15.88 3.44
N PHE A 181 13.71 -16.03 3.57
CA PHE A 181 14.54 -16.92 2.78
C PHE A 181 15.00 -18.06 3.66
N SER A 182 14.48 -19.27 3.40
CA SER A 182 14.81 -20.47 4.15
C SER A 182 15.66 -21.41 3.31
N LYS A 183 16.71 -21.97 3.90
CA LYS A 183 17.61 -22.95 3.27
C LYS A 183 17.56 -24.28 4.00
#